data_AF-A0A383DM30-F1
#
_entry.id   AF-A0A383DM30-F1
#
_cell.length_a   1.000
_cell.length_b   1.000
_cell.length_c   1.000
_cell.angle_alpha   90.00
_cell.angle_beta   90.00
_cell.angle_gamma   90.00
#
_symmetry.space_group_name_H-M   'P 1'
#
loop_
_entity.id
_entity.type
_entity.pdbx_description
1 polymer ?
#
loop_
_entity_poly.entity_id
_entity_poly.type
_entity_poly.pdbx_seq_one_letter_code
_entity_poly.pdbx_strand_id
1 'polypeptide(L)'
;MKKLLFPLFIMLMFFSVAKAEFVNNIVVNGNERVSSETIILLGDVEKDIEYTDTILNNIINELYKTNFFSDIKLEILNGTLHIEVTENKIIQTIEINGIKANKVKDLIKERMFLKNKSPYNKFFVSKDLNNIKNSLKSIGYYFVDVKSSIIENNNNTVNLIFDVELGKKAMIDKIVFLGNNNFKDNKMRKIIV
;
A
#
# COMPACT_ATOMS: atom_id res chain seq x y z
N MET A 1 16.89 32.38 66.97
CA MET A 1 16.77 32.42 65.48
C MET A 1 17.65 31.34 64.85
N LYS A 2 17.23 30.06 64.81
CA LYS A 2 17.92 28.97 64.09
C LYS A 2 16.96 27.78 63.86
N LYS A 3 15.93 27.93 63.01
CA LYS A 3 15.09 26.80 62.54
C LYS A 3 14.42 27.12 61.20
N LEU A 4 15.20 27.43 60.16
CA LEU A 4 14.65 27.72 58.82
C LEU A 4 15.58 27.31 57.67
N LEU A 5 16.48 26.35 57.90
CA LEU A 5 17.48 25.91 56.91
C LEU A 5 17.34 24.43 56.51
N PHE A 6 16.27 23.75 56.95
CA PHE A 6 16.07 22.32 56.68
C PHE A 6 15.16 21.96 55.48
N PRO A 7 14.22 22.80 54.97
CA PRO A 7 13.38 22.37 53.86
C PRO A 7 14.05 22.57 52.49
N LEU A 8 15.16 23.30 52.39
CA LEU A 8 15.81 23.59 51.11
C LEU A 8 16.66 22.42 50.58
N PHE A 9 17.06 21.47 51.43
CA PHE A 9 17.90 20.34 51.04
C PHE A 9 17.11 19.17 50.41
N ILE A 10 15.81 19.06 50.71
CA ILE A 10 14.94 18.00 50.17
C ILE A 10 14.44 18.30 48.74
N MET A 11 14.52 19.55 48.28
CA MET A 11 14.10 19.97 46.94
C MET A 11 15.18 19.77 45.85
N LEU A 12 16.32 19.15 46.18
CA LEU A 12 17.40 18.91 45.20
C LEU A 12 17.51 17.46 44.68
N MET A 13 16.74 16.50 45.19
CA MET A 13 16.93 15.07 44.88
C MET A 13 16.02 14.48 43.79
N PHE A 14 15.24 15.30 43.08
CA PHE A 14 14.43 14.85 41.93
C PHE A 14 14.93 15.39 40.58
N PHE A 15 16.25 15.61 40.42
CA PHE A 15 16.82 15.72 39.09
C PHE A 15 16.96 14.31 38.51
N SER A 16 15.89 13.82 37.87
CA SER A 16 16.04 12.74 36.89
C SER A 16 16.96 13.25 35.80
N VAL A 17 18.16 12.69 35.70
CA VAL A 17 19.05 12.93 34.57
C VAL A 17 18.35 12.33 33.35
N ALA A 18 17.69 13.16 32.55
CA ALA A 18 17.23 12.78 31.23
C ALA A 18 18.49 12.48 30.41
N LYS A 19 18.79 11.19 30.20
CA LYS A 19 19.85 10.78 29.29
C LYS A 19 19.28 10.92 27.88
N ALA A 20 19.63 12.00 27.20
CA ALA A 20 19.49 12.07 25.75
C ALA A 20 20.43 11.01 25.17
N GLU A 21 19.85 9.98 24.56
CA GLU A 21 20.60 8.88 23.96
C GLU A 21 20.74 9.16 22.47
N PHE A 22 21.90 9.70 22.08
CA PHE A 22 22.22 9.90 20.67
C PHE A 22 22.41 8.56 19.98
N VAL A 23 21.86 8.44 18.77
CA VAL A 23 22.05 7.25 17.95
C VAL A 23 23.38 7.36 17.20
N ASN A 24 24.34 6.56 17.64
CA ASN A 24 25.68 6.51 17.07
C ASN A 24 25.84 5.35 16.06
N ASN A 25 24.95 4.37 16.14
CA ASN A 25 24.99 3.18 15.30
C ASN A 25 23.59 2.80 14.79
N ILE A 26 23.53 2.19 13.61
CA ILE A 26 22.28 1.75 12.98
C ILE A 26 22.46 0.29 12.56
N VAL A 27 21.52 -0.55 12.95
CA VAL A 27 21.50 -1.98 12.62
C VAL A 27 20.17 -2.29 11.97
N VAL A 28 20.23 -2.86 10.76
CA VAL A 28 19.04 -3.26 10.00
C VAL A 28 19.01 -4.78 9.90
N ASN A 29 17.86 -5.39 10.24
CA ASN A 29 17.66 -6.84 10.24
C ASN A 29 16.35 -7.21 9.52
N GLY A 30 16.30 -8.44 9.01
CA GLY A 30 15.10 -9.02 8.37
C GLY A 30 14.90 -8.65 6.90
N ASN A 31 15.82 -7.84 6.35
CA ASN A 31 15.90 -7.56 4.92
C ASN A 31 16.66 -8.69 4.19
N GLU A 32 16.17 -9.04 3.00
CA GLU A 32 16.74 -10.07 2.12
C GLU A 32 17.09 -9.51 0.74
N ARG A 33 16.16 -8.76 0.13
CA ARG A 33 16.31 -8.20 -1.22
C ARG A 33 16.67 -6.73 -1.19
N VAL A 34 16.19 -5.97 -0.20
CA VAL A 34 16.50 -4.56 -0.05
C VAL A 34 17.76 -4.43 0.81
N SER A 35 18.77 -3.70 0.36
CA SER A 35 20.01 -3.53 1.14
C SER A 35 19.77 -2.65 2.37
N SER A 36 20.55 -2.85 3.43
CA SER A 36 20.46 -2.05 4.65
C SER A 36 20.72 -0.57 4.38
N GLU A 37 21.64 -0.25 3.48
CA GLU A 37 21.94 1.12 3.03
C GLU A 37 20.75 1.75 2.31
N THR A 38 20.03 0.95 1.52
CA THR A 38 18.82 1.41 0.82
C THR A 38 17.70 1.71 1.81
N ILE A 39 17.54 0.90 2.86
CA ILE A 39 16.57 1.14 3.94
C ILE A 39 16.92 2.42 4.70
N ILE A 40 18.19 2.61 5.05
CA ILE A 40 18.67 3.83 5.71
C ILE A 40 18.39 5.07 4.85
N LEU A 41 18.67 5.00 3.54
CA LEU A 41 18.42 6.09 2.60
C LEU A 41 16.93 6.41 2.43
N LEU A 42 16.09 5.39 2.25
CA LEU A 42 14.65 5.57 2.04
C LEU A 42 13.92 6.03 3.31
N GLY A 43 14.42 5.63 4.47
CA GLY A 43 13.90 6.04 5.77
C GLY A 43 14.39 7.42 6.23
N ASP A 44 15.29 8.06 5.50
CA ASP A 44 15.95 9.32 5.91
C ASP A 44 16.60 9.20 7.30
N VAL A 45 17.31 8.08 7.51
CA VAL A 45 17.91 7.73 8.81
C VAL A 45 19.32 8.29 8.89
N GLU A 46 19.54 9.24 9.79
CA GLU A 46 20.84 9.87 10.04
C GLU A 46 21.49 9.37 11.34
N LYS A 47 22.82 9.44 11.41
CA LYS A 47 23.60 9.20 12.63
C LYS A 47 23.84 10.52 13.37
N ASP A 48 24.20 10.41 14.65
CA ASP A 48 24.59 11.53 15.51
C ASP A 48 23.47 12.55 15.75
N ILE A 49 22.21 12.13 15.58
CA ILE A 49 21.01 12.90 15.90
C ILE A 49 20.24 12.28 17.07
N GLU A 50 19.43 13.10 17.71
CA GLU A 50 18.45 12.65 18.71
C GLU A 50 17.16 12.21 18.00
N TYR A 51 16.78 10.95 18.18
CA TYR A 51 15.54 10.42 17.63
C TYR A 51 14.39 10.67 18.59
N THR A 52 13.39 11.40 18.12
CA THR A 52 12.09 11.55 18.79
C THR A 52 11.07 10.59 18.20
N ASP A 53 9.98 10.31 18.92
CA ASP A 53 8.87 9.50 18.41
C ASP A 53 8.33 10.02 17.07
N THR A 54 8.37 11.34 16.85
CA THR A 54 7.98 11.96 15.59
C THR A 54 8.89 11.54 14.44
N ILE A 55 10.20 11.54 14.66
CA ILE A 55 11.19 11.13 13.67
C ILE A 55 11.05 9.62 13.38
N LEU A 56 10.91 8.80 14.42
CA LEU A 56 10.70 7.36 14.26
C LEU A 56 9.44 7.04 13.46
N ASN A 57 8.32 7.72 13.76
CA ASN A 57 7.09 7.56 12.98
C ASN A 57 7.24 8.04 11.53
N ASN A 58 8.05 9.07 11.28
CA ASN A 58 8.34 9.52 9.92
C ASN A 58 9.10 8.45 9.13
N ILE A 59 10.14 7.85 9.72
CA ILE A 59 10.89 6.73 9.11
C ILE A 59 9.94 5.60 8.74
N ILE A 60 9.09 5.16 9.70
CA ILE A 60 8.11 4.09 9.47
C ILE A 60 7.19 4.45 8.29
N ASN A 61 6.69 5.68 8.24
CA ASN A 61 5.82 6.15 7.17
C ASN A 61 6.53 6.15 5.80
N GLU A 62 7.75 6.69 5.71
CA GLU A 62 8.52 6.72 4.47
C GLU A 62 8.81 5.31 3.96
N LEU A 63 9.24 4.41 4.84
CA LEU A 63 9.49 3.02 4.48
C LEU A 63 8.21 2.29 4.03
N TYR A 64 7.06 2.50 4.68
CA TYR A 64 5.80 1.89 4.22
C TYR A 64 5.32 2.43 2.87
N LYS A 65 5.57 3.71 2.54
CA LYS A 65 5.22 4.28 1.21
C LYS A 65 5.93 3.58 0.07
N THR A 66 7.12 3.02 0.30
CA THR A 66 7.87 2.25 -0.70
C THR A 66 7.14 0.96 -1.12
N ASN A 67 6.22 0.47 -0.29
CA ASN A 67 5.55 -0.81 -0.44
C ASN A 67 6.49 -2.02 -0.40
N PHE A 68 7.75 -1.87 0.05
CA PHE A 68 8.69 -2.99 0.14
C PHE A 68 8.50 -3.83 1.40
N PHE A 69 7.89 -3.28 2.45
CA PHE A 69 7.79 -3.93 3.76
C PHE A 69 6.34 -4.15 4.19
N SER A 70 6.11 -5.28 4.84
CA SER A 70 4.83 -5.67 5.47
C SER A 70 4.77 -5.29 6.94
N ASP A 71 5.93 -5.34 7.62
CA ASP A 71 6.10 -5.01 9.03
C ASP A 71 7.42 -4.26 9.22
N ILE A 72 7.40 -3.25 10.09
CA ILE A 72 8.55 -2.42 10.42
C ILE A 72 8.50 -2.14 11.92
N LYS A 73 9.59 -2.45 12.63
CA LYS A 73 9.76 -2.12 14.04
C LYS A 73 11.05 -1.36 14.23
N LEU A 74 10.98 -0.28 14.99
CA LEU A 74 12.11 0.54 15.35
C LEU A 74 12.30 0.48 16.86
N GLU A 75 13.52 0.24 17.31
CA GLU A 75 13.88 0.24 18.73
C GLU A 75 15.25 0.89 18.90
N ILE A 76 15.41 1.71 19.95
CA ILE A 76 16.70 2.31 20.30
C ILE A 76 17.21 1.63 21.56
N LEU A 77 18.38 1.00 21.47
CA LEU A 77 19.03 0.29 22.56
C LEU A 77 20.50 0.71 22.64
N ASN A 78 20.93 1.27 23.77
CA ASN A 78 22.33 1.61 24.04
C ASN A 78 22.96 2.49 22.93
N GLY A 79 22.23 3.48 22.43
CA GLY A 79 22.67 4.39 21.37
C GLY A 79 22.71 3.77 19.96
N THR A 80 22.06 2.61 19.78
CA THR A 80 21.90 1.94 18.48
C THR A 80 20.44 1.91 18.08
N LEU A 81 20.13 2.41 16.88
CA LEU A 81 18.81 2.25 16.26
C LEU A 81 18.75 0.90 15.56
N HIS A 82 17.89 0.02 16.07
CA HIS A 82 17.54 -1.26 15.49
C HIS A 82 16.31 -1.08 14.59
N ILE A 83 16.46 -1.45 13.32
CA ILE A 83 15.40 -1.43 12.31
C ILE A 83 15.13 -2.88 11.92
N GLU A 84 14.05 -3.44 12.45
CA GLU A 84 13.58 -4.77 12.04
C GLU A 84 12.52 -4.63 10.97
N VAL A 85 12.72 -5.26 9.82
CA VAL A 85 11.78 -5.23 8.71
C VAL A 85 11.37 -6.63 8.30
N THR A 86 10.13 -6.78 7.83
CA THR A 86 9.67 -7.97 7.11
C THR A 86 9.27 -7.55 5.70
N GLU A 87 10.03 -7.99 4.69
CA GLU A 87 9.74 -7.66 3.30
C GLU A 87 8.39 -8.22 2.80
N ASN A 88 7.72 -7.48 1.94
CA ASN A 88 6.56 -7.97 1.20
C ASN A 88 7.01 -9.06 0.21
N LYS A 89 6.23 -10.15 0.13
CA LYS A 89 6.42 -11.18 -0.90
C LYS A 89 6.36 -10.56 -2.29
N ILE A 90 7.14 -11.07 -3.24
CA ILE A 90 7.07 -10.60 -4.63
C ILE A 90 5.98 -11.35 -5.39
N ILE A 91 5.21 -10.63 -6.21
CA ILE A 91 4.24 -11.24 -7.12
C ILE A 91 5.01 -11.83 -8.31
N GLN A 92 5.01 -13.15 -8.45
CA GLN A 92 5.66 -13.79 -9.59
C GLN A 92 4.78 -13.70 -10.86
N THR A 93 3.50 -14.04 -10.72
CA THR A 93 2.52 -13.94 -11.79
C THR A 93 1.20 -13.33 -11.31
N ILE A 94 0.56 -12.59 -12.20
CA ILE A 94 -0.84 -12.17 -12.09
C ILE A 94 -1.66 -12.88 -13.16
N GLU A 95 -2.61 -13.68 -12.70
CA GLU A 95 -3.53 -14.45 -13.54
C GLU A 95 -4.93 -13.88 -13.44
N ILE A 96 -5.60 -13.72 -14.60
CA ILE A 96 -6.98 -13.26 -14.67
C ILE A 96 -7.79 -14.32 -15.41
N ASN A 97 -8.62 -15.03 -14.66
CA ASN A 97 -9.49 -16.10 -15.13
C ASN A 97 -10.88 -15.56 -15.48
N GLY A 98 -11.68 -16.35 -16.18
CA GLY A 98 -13.06 -15.98 -16.56
C GLY A 98 -13.20 -14.98 -17.72
N ILE A 99 -12.10 -14.39 -18.19
CA ILE A 99 -12.06 -13.54 -19.39
C ILE A 99 -11.38 -14.30 -20.52
N LYS A 100 -12.03 -14.43 -21.68
CA LYS A 100 -11.45 -15.13 -22.85
C LYS A 100 -10.59 -14.21 -23.73
N ALA A 101 -10.99 -12.95 -23.89
CA ALA A 101 -10.33 -12.01 -24.80
C ALA A 101 -9.08 -11.41 -24.16
N ASN A 102 -7.90 -11.68 -24.75
CA ASN A 102 -6.62 -11.13 -24.26
C ASN A 102 -6.61 -9.60 -24.24
N LYS A 103 -7.14 -8.96 -25.29
CA LYS A 103 -7.25 -7.49 -25.36
C LYS A 103 -7.97 -6.88 -24.14
N VAL A 104 -8.97 -7.57 -23.59
CA VAL A 104 -9.68 -7.11 -22.38
C VAL A 104 -8.81 -7.31 -21.14
N LYS A 105 -8.09 -8.45 -21.04
CA LYS A 105 -7.14 -8.68 -19.95
C LYS A 105 -6.04 -7.63 -19.95
N ASP A 106 -5.53 -7.26 -21.11
CA ASP A 106 -4.45 -6.28 -21.24
C ASP A 106 -4.90 -4.89 -20.78
N LEU A 107 -6.09 -4.43 -21.22
CA LEU A 107 -6.70 -3.18 -20.76
C LEU A 107 -6.94 -3.15 -19.24
N ILE A 108 -7.34 -4.29 -18.66
CA ILE A 108 -7.50 -4.43 -17.21
C ILE A 108 -6.14 -4.31 -16.53
N LYS A 109 -5.14 -5.07 -17.00
CA LYS A 109 -3.77 -5.07 -16.46
C LYS A 109 -3.14 -3.69 -16.52
N GLU A 110 -3.37 -2.91 -17.56
CA GLU A 110 -2.88 -1.52 -17.67
C GLU A 110 -3.36 -0.65 -16.52
N ARG A 111 -4.62 -0.80 -16.10
CA ARG A 111 -5.27 -0.01 -15.04
C ARG A 111 -5.02 -0.53 -13.62
N MET A 112 -4.41 -1.70 -13.48
CA MET A 112 -4.07 -2.26 -12.18
C MET A 112 -2.84 -1.58 -11.56
N PHE A 113 -2.83 -1.49 -10.23
CA PHE A 113 -1.70 -1.06 -9.42
C PHE A 113 -0.63 -2.17 -9.36
N LEU A 114 -1.03 -3.40 -9.06
CA LEU A 114 -0.11 -4.53 -8.96
C LEU A 114 0.29 -5.03 -10.35
N LYS A 115 1.57 -5.41 -10.47
CA LYS A 115 2.17 -5.93 -11.70
C LYS A 115 2.95 -7.20 -11.39
N ASN A 116 3.28 -7.96 -12.42
CA ASN A 116 4.29 -9.00 -12.27
C ASN A 116 5.58 -8.38 -11.74
N LYS A 117 6.22 -9.05 -10.79
CA LYS A 117 7.44 -8.65 -10.08
C LYS A 117 7.28 -7.47 -9.12
N SER A 118 6.08 -6.93 -8.91
CA SER A 118 5.86 -5.92 -7.86
C SER A 118 5.69 -6.59 -6.48
N PRO A 119 5.93 -5.86 -5.38
CA PRO A 119 5.60 -6.36 -4.04
C PRO A 119 4.10 -6.62 -3.91
N TYR A 120 3.75 -7.72 -3.23
CA TYR A 120 2.39 -8.07 -2.88
C TYR A 120 1.91 -7.22 -1.71
N ASN A 121 0.76 -6.59 -1.87
CA ASN A 121 0.12 -5.84 -0.80
C ASN A 121 -1.41 -5.95 -0.90
N LYS A 122 -2.04 -6.37 0.20
CA LYS A 122 -3.48 -6.62 0.31
C LYS A 122 -4.34 -5.36 0.07
N PHE A 123 -3.84 -4.19 0.42
CA PHE A 123 -4.49 -2.92 0.11
C PHE A 123 -4.60 -2.71 -1.41
N PHE A 124 -3.51 -2.89 -2.15
CA PHE A 124 -3.51 -2.76 -3.60
C PHE A 124 -4.29 -3.89 -4.29
N VAL A 125 -4.31 -5.11 -3.75
CA VAL A 125 -5.22 -6.18 -4.23
C VAL A 125 -6.68 -5.71 -4.17
N SER A 126 -7.07 -5.08 -3.07
CA SER A 126 -8.45 -4.58 -2.89
C SER A 126 -8.78 -3.43 -3.84
N LYS A 127 -7.80 -2.56 -4.15
CA LYS A 127 -7.94 -1.53 -5.18
C LYS A 127 -8.08 -2.13 -6.57
N ASP A 128 -7.27 -3.14 -6.89
CA ASP A 128 -7.30 -3.83 -8.17
C ASP A 128 -8.60 -4.61 -8.40
N LEU A 129 -9.15 -5.25 -7.37
CA LEU A 129 -10.49 -5.84 -7.45
C LEU A 129 -11.55 -4.83 -7.95
N ASN A 130 -11.52 -3.61 -7.41
CA ASN A 130 -12.42 -2.55 -7.83
C ASN A 130 -12.11 -2.04 -9.24
N ASN A 131 -10.84 -1.89 -9.60
CA ASN A 131 -10.42 -1.46 -10.94
C ASN A 131 -10.82 -2.47 -12.03
N ILE A 132 -10.67 -3.77 -11.75
CA ILE A 132 -11.12 -4.85 -12.63
C ILE A 132 -12.63 -4.78 -12.81
N LYS A 133 -13.40 -4.71 -11.71
CA LYS A 133 -14.87 -4.55 -11.74
C LYS A 133 -15.28 -3.33 -12.57
N ASN A 134 -14.69 -2.16 -12.32
CA ASN A 134 -15.03 -0.92 -13.02
C ASN A 134 -14.67 -0.97 -14.51
N SER A 135 -13.54 -1.59 -14.86
CA SER A 135 -13.15 -1.77 -16.26
C SER A 135 -14.14 -2.66 -17.01
N LEU A 136 -14.61 -3.73 -16.39
CA LEU A 136 -15.61 -4.62 -16.97
C LEU A 136 -17.00 -3.98 -17.06
N LYS A 137 -17.40 -3.19 -16.05
CA LYS A 137 -18.63 -2.38 -16.09
C LYS A 137 -18.63 -1.40 -17.26
N SER A 138 -17.49 -0.75 -17.53
CA SER A 138 -17.36 0.21 -18.63
C SER A 138 -17.61 -0.38 -20.02
N ILE A 139 -17.45 -1.69 -20.18
CA ILE A 139 -17.73 -2.41 -21.44
C ILE A 139 -19.06 -3.19 -21.40
N GLY A 140 -19.90 -2.96 -20.39
CA GLY A 140 -21.27 -3.47 -20.30
C GLY A 140 -21.50 -4.65 -19.34
N TYR A 141 -20.48 -5.12 -18.60
CA TYR A 141 -20.65 -6.19 -17.59
C TYR A 141 -20.96 -5.59 -16.22
N TYR A 142 -22.22 -5.20 -15.99
CA TYR A 142 -22.62 -4.53 -14.75
C TYR A 142 -22.68 -5.46 -13.53
N PHE A 143 -23.03 -6.72 -13.75
CA PHE A 143 -23.18 -7.75 -12.72
C PHE A 143 -21.90 -8.59 -12.53
N VAL A 144 -20.75 -8.04 -12.90
CA VAL A 144 -19.47 -8.71 -12.75
C VAL A 144 -19.13 -8.89 -11.26
N ASP A 145 -18.75 -10.11 -10.88
CA ASP A 145 -18.06 -10.36 -9.63
C ASP A 145 -16.60 -10.77 -9.86
N VAL A 146 -15.74 -10.42 -8.91
CA VAL A 146 -14.30 -10.69 -8.98
C VAL A 146 -13.84 -11.07 -7.59
N LYS A 147 -13.17 -12.21 -7.50
CA LYS A 147 -12.54 -12.72 -6.27
C LYS A 147 -11.02 -12.79 -6.50
N SER A 148 -10.26 -12.58 -5.43
CA SER A 148 -8.81 -12.77 -5.47
C SER A 148 -8.38 -13.92 -4.55
N SER A 149 -7.35 -14.63 -4.98
CA SER A 149 -6.68 -15.64 -4.18
C SER A 149 -5.17 -15.57 -4.43
N ILE A 150 -4.39 -16.14 -3.51
CA ILE A 150 -2.93 -16.25 -3.68
C ILE A 150 -2.52 -17.71 -3.55
N ILE A 151 -1.49 -18.07 -4.32
CA ILE A 151 -0.73 -19.30 -4.12
C ILE A 151 0.66 -18.89 -3.66
N GLU A 152 1.06 -19.34 -2.49
CA GLU A 152 2.42 -19.11 -1.98
C GLU A 152 3.41 -20.06 -2.62
N ASN A 153 4.55 -19.53 -3.05
CA ASN A 153 5.62 -20.29 -3.66
C ASN A 153 6.77 -20.52 -2.65
N ASN A 154 7.63 -21.49 -2.92
CA ASN A 154 8.73 -21.89 -2.03
C ASN A 154 9.90 -20.87 -1.96
N ASN A 155 9.85 -19.76 -2.69
CA ASN A 155 10.93 -18.78 -2.84
C ASN A 155 10.53 -17.37 -2.35
N ASN A 156 9.67 -17.29 -1.33
CA ASN A 156 9.16 -16.04 -0.77
C ASN A 156 8.49 -15.15 -1.86
N THR A 157 7.71 -15.80 -2.74
CA THR A 157 6.90 -15.14 -3.79
C THR A 157 5.47 -15.69 -3.78
N VAL A 158 4.56 -15.01 -4.48
CA VAL A 158 3.17 -15.41 -4.63
C VAL A 158 2.72 -15.33 -6.08
N ASN A 159 1.82 -16.23 -6.47
CA ASN A 159 1.01 -16.07 -7.67
C ASN A 159 -0.33 -15.46 -7.25
N LEU A 160 -0.68 -14.31 -7.83
CA LEU A 160 -1.91 -13.60 -7.54
C LEU A 160 -2.94 -13.94 -8.62
N ILE A 161 -4.07 -14.52 -8.21
CA ILE A 161 -5.12 -14.97 -9.10
C ILE A 161 -6.36 -14.11 -8.89
N PHE A 162 -6.93 -13.63 -9.99
CA PHE A 162 -8.23 -12.97 -10.03
C PHE A 162 -9.21 -13.83 -10.82
N ASP A 163 -10.21 -14.37 -10.13
CA ASP A 163 -11.30 -15.13 -10.73
C ASP A 163 -12.48 -14.20 -11.01
N VAL A 164 -12.81 -14.05 -12.30
CA VAL A 164 -13.84 -13.13 -12.78
C VAL A 164 -15.08 -13.89 -13.21
N GLU A 165 -16.21 -13.59 -12.60
CA GLU A 165 -17.53 -14.01 -13.04
C GLU A 165 -18.19 -12.85 -13.79
N LEU A 166 -18.15 -12.88 -15.13
CA LEU A 166 -18.60 -11.77 -15.97
C LEU A 166 -20.11 -11.46 -15.84
N GLY A 167 -20.92 -12.49 -15.58
CA GLY A 167 -22.38 -12.39 -15.66
C GLY A 167 -22.88 -12.08 -17.08
N LYS A 168 -24.13 -11.61 -17.18
CA LYS A 168 -24.73 -11.21 -18.46
C LYS A 168 -24.26 -9.81 -18.85
N LYS A 169 -23.87 -9.65 -20.11
CA LYS A 169 -23.61 -8.33 -20.68
C LYS A 169 -24.92 -7.56 -20.80
N ALA A 170 -24.97 -6.34 -20.27
CA ALA A 170 -26.12 -5.47 -20.45
C ALA A 170 -26.21 -5.03 -21.92
N MET A 171 -27.44 -4.93 -22.40
CA MET A 171 -27.78 -4.43 -23.72
C MET A 171 -28.75 -3.27 -23.57
N ILE A 172 -28.69 -2.33 -24.52
CA ILE A 172 -29.67 -1.25 -24.59
C ILE A 172 -30.95 -1.84 -25.15
N ASP A 173 -32.00 -1.89 -24.32
CA ASP A 173 -33.32 -2.39 -24.72
C ASP A 173 -34.06 -1.35 -25.58
N LYS A 174 -34.16 -0.11 -25.10
CA LYS A 174 -34.85 0.98 -25.79
C LYS A 174 -34.13 2.31 -25.58
N ILE A 175 -34.05 3.11 -26.64
CA ILE A 175 -33.65 4.53 -26.57
C ILE A 175 -34.90 5.35 -26.88
N VAL A 176 -35.25 6.28 -25.99
CA VAL A 176 -36.39 7.20 -26.12
C VAL A 176 -35.85 8.63 -26.14
N PHE A 177 -36.26 9.41 -27.14
CA PHE A 177 -35.96 10.84 -27.21
C PHE A 177 -37.20 11.61 -26.74
N LEU A 178 -36.99 12.61 -25.88
CA LEU A 178 -38.06 13.46 -25.35
C LEU A 178 -37.79 14.91 -25.76
N GLY A 179 -38.84 15.64 -26.13
CA GLY A 179 -38.77 17.08 -26.46
C GLY A 179 -38.15 17.41 -27.83
N ASN A 180 -37.91 16.41 -28.68
CA ASN A 180 -37.41 16.61 -30.04
C ASN A 180 -38.53 17.01 -31.01
N ASN A 181 -38.79 18.32 -31.12
CA ASN A 181 -39.86 18.84 -31.99
C ASN A 181 -39.42 19.01 -33.46
N ASN A 182 -38.14 19.25 -33.69
CA ASN A 182 -37.60 19.58 -35.02
C ASN A 182 -36.90 18.39 -35.71
N PHE A 183 -36.62 17.31 -34.98
CA PHE A 183 -35.89 16.15 -35.48
C PHE A 183 -36.57 14.85 -35.06
N LYS A 184 -36.75 13.92 -36.01
CA LYS A 184 -37.28 12.58 -35.71
C LYS A 184 -36.26 11.75 -34.93
N ASP A 185 -36.74 10.89 -34.03
CA ASP A 185 -35.95 9.94 -33.23
C ASP A 185 -34.95 9.14 -34.07
N ASN A 186 -35.36 8.68 -35.25
CA ASN A 186 -34.48 7.92 -36.15
C ASN A 186 -33.26 8.71 -36.63
N LYS A 187 -33.41 10.03 -36.81
CA LYS A 187 -32.27 10.89 -37.19
C LYS A 187 -31.32 11.07 -36.02
N MET A 188 -31.85 11.24 -34.81
CA MET A 188 -31.02 11.37 -33.60
C MET A 188 -30.31 10.07 -33.27
N ARG A 189 -30.98 8.92 -33.39
CA ARG A 189 -30.42 7.59 -33.15
C ARG A 189 -29.19 7.31 -34.02
N LYS A 190 -29.21 7.69 -35.31
CA LYS A 190 -28.10 7.50 -36.25
C LYS A 190 -26.82 8.28 -35.89
N ILE A 191 -26.91 9.27 -35.00
CA ILE A 191 -25.76 10.09 -34.59
C ILE A 191 -25.11 9.52 -33.33
N ILE A 192 -25.87 8.83 -32.49
CA ILE A 192 -25.41 8.36 -31.18
C ILE A 192 -25.11 6.85 -31.11
N VAL A 193 -25.58 6.07 -32.09
CA VAL A 193 -25.34 4.62 -32.26
C VAL A 193 -24.67 4.39 -33.59
#